data_AF-Q0RMJ1-F1
#
_entry.id   AF-Q0RMJ1-F1
#
_cell.length_a   1.000
_cell.length_b   1.000
_cell.length_c   1.000
_cell.angle_alpha   90.00
_cell.angle_beta   90.00
_cell.angle_gamma   90.00
#
_symmetry.space_group_name_H-M   'P 1'
#
loop_
_entity.id
_entity.type
_entity.pdbx_description
1 polymer ?
#
loop_
_entity_poly.entity_id
_entity_poly.type
_entity_poly.pdbx_seq_one_letter_code
_entity_poly.pdbx_strand_id
1 'polypeptide(L)'
;MTERLGVGPDNCLERNPRLIYARVTGWGQDGPLALWAGHDINFISLTGVLNAIGTEGARPTPPLNLVGDFGGGSLYLVMGVLAALYERERSGERQVLDAAVVDGTCSLA
;
A
#
# COMPACT_ATOMS: atom_id res chain seq x y z
N MET A 1 -3.96 2.28 13.49
CA MET A 1 -3.70 1.31 14.61
C MET A 1 -2.50 1.76 15.44
N THR A 2 -1.40 2.10 14.77
CA THR A 2 -0.15 2.51 15.38
C THR A 2 -0.28 3.78 16.23
N GLU A 3 -1.17 4.70 15.85
CA GLU A 3 -1.50 5.91 16.62
C GLU A 3 -2.01 5.57 18.02
N ARG A 4 -2.95 4.63 18.11
CA ARG A 4 -3.53 4.18 19.39
C ARG A 4 -2.51 3.50 20.30
N LEU A 5 -1.43 2.96 19.72
CA LEU A 5 -0.33 2.32 20.45
C LEU A 5 0.81 3.29 20.79
N GLY A 6 0.71 4.58 20.45
CA GLY A 6 1.77 5.57 20.69
C GLY A 6 2.98 5.43 19.76
N VAL A 7 2.84 4.66 18.66
CA VAL A 7 3.89 4.46 17.63
C VAL A 7 3.42 4.94 16.26
N GLY A 8 2.50 5.91 16.26
CA GLY A 8 2.07 6.63 15.06
C GLY A 8 3.17 7.55 14.50
N PRO A 9 2.98 8.08 13.27
CA PRO A 9 3.99 8.87 12.57
C PRO A 9 4.48 10.06 13.41
N ASP A 10 3.58 10.86 14.00
CA ASP A 10 4.00 12.04 14.78
C ASP A 10 4.91 11.68 15.96
N ASN A 11 4.54 10.67 16.75
CA ASN A 11 5.34 10.19 17.88
C ASN A 11 6.72 9.67 17.44
N CYS A 12 6.77 8.94 16.33
CA CYS A 12 8.01 8.37 15.83
C CYS A 12 8.93 9.45 15.22
N LEU A 13 8.36 10.44 14.53
CA LEU A 13 9.08 11.51 13.85
C LEU A 13 9.61 12.55 14.84
N GLU A 14 8.95 12.74 15.98
CA GLU A 14 9.49 13.52 17.11
C GLU A 14 10.80 12.88 17.65
N ARG A 15 10.87 11.55 17.71
CA ARG A 15 12.04 10.82 18.21
C ARG A 15 13.14 10.66 17.17
N ASN A 16 12.78 10.51 15.90
CA ASN A 16 13.71 10.37 14.79
C ASN A 16 13.26 11.25 13.62
N PRO A 17 13.76 12.50 13.55
CA PRO A 17 13.39 13.46 12.50
C PRO A 17 13.84 13.08 11.09
N ARG A 18 14.62 12.00 10.93
CA ARG A 18 15.03 11.45 9.63
C ARG A 18 14.22 10.22 9.23
N LEU A 19 13.30 9.73 10.06
CA LEU A 19 12.57 8.49 9.80
C LEU A 19 11.71 8.59 8.53
N ILE A 20 11.77 7.55 7.70
CA ILE A 20 10.76 7.28 6.68
C ILE A 20 9.72 6.37 7.31
N TYR A 21 8.53 6.88 7.58
CA TYR A 21 7.44 6.13 8.20
C TYR A 21 6.56 5.54 7.09
N ALA A 22 6.76 4.27 6.77
CA ALA A 22 6.05 3.62 5.68
C ALA A 22 4.85 2.80 6.17
N ARG A 23 3.69 3.02 5.56
CA ARG A 23 2.42 2.35 5.86
C ARG A 23 2.00 1.57 4.63
N VAL A 24 1.67 0.29 4.82
CA VAL A 24 1.03 -0.52 3.79
C VAL A 24 -0.36 -0.92 4.28
N THR A 25 -1.36 -0.67 3.44
CA THR A 25 -2.75 -1.05 3.71
C THR A 25 -3.43 -1.51 2.44
N GLY A 26 -4.54 -2.21 2.58
CA GLY A 26 -5.35 -2.60 1.43
C GLY A 26 -5.94 -1.41 0.68
N TRP A 27 -6.59 -0.52 1.45
CA TRP A 27 -7.47 0.54 0.92
C TRP A 27 -6.89 1.96 1.02
N GLY A 28 -5.71 2.15 1.63
CA GLY A 28 -5.16 3.47 1.96
C GLY A 28 -5.49 3.93 3.39
N GLN A 29 -4.87 5.03 3.84
CA GLN A 29 -5.19 5.64 5.14
C GLN A 29 -6.53 6.37 5.16
N ASP A 30 -7.01 6.82 4.00
CA ASP A 30 -8.18 7.68 3.86
C ASP A 30 -9.28 7.04 3.00
N GLY A 31 -10.48 7.61 3.08
CA GLY A 31 -11.62 7.19 2.27
C GLY A 31 -12.55 6.20 2.96
N PRO A 32 -13.68 5.87 2.30
CA PRO A 32 -14.79 5.14 2.94
C PRO A 32 -14.44 3.69 3.31
N LEU A 33 -13.42 3.11 2.66
CA LEU A 33 -12.98 1.74 2.88
C LEU A 33 -11.74 1.63 3.80
N ALA A 34 -11.12 2.74 4.22
CA ALA A 34 -9.86 2.71 4.97
C ALA A 34 -9.91 1.88 6.26
N LEU A 35 -11.08 1.81 6.91
CA LEU A 35 -11.31 1.03 8.13
C LEU A 35 -11.88 -0.37 7.89
N TRP A 36 -12.13 -0.74 6.64
CA TRP A 36 -12.70 -2.04 6.30
C TRP A 36 -11.62 -3.12 6.26
N ALA A 37 -11.95 -4.29 6.81
CA ALA A 37 -11.13 -5.48 6.61
C ALA A 37 -11.18 -5.93 5.15
N GLY A 38 -10.08 -6.48 4.67
CA GLY A 38 -9.96 -7.04 3.33
C GLY A 38 -8.67 -7.83 3.17
N HIS A 39 -8.64 -8.65 2.13
CA HIS A 39 -7.47 -9.37 1.65
C HIS A 39 -7.25 -9.07 0.16
N ASP A 40 -6.13 -9.53 -0.38
CA ASP A 40 -5.72 -9.37 -1.79
C ASP A 40 -6.91 -9.36 -2.77
N ILE A 41 -7.70 -10.45 -2.78
CA ILE A 41 -8.86 -10.64 -3.67
C ILE A 41 -9.86 -9.48 -3.61
N ASN A 42 -10.06 -8.85 -2.45
CA ASN A 42 -10.95 -7.70 -2.30
C ASN A 42 -10.37 -6.47 -3.00
N PHE A 43 -9.09 -6.19 -2.79
CA PHE A 43 -8.43 -5.01 -3.38
C PHE A 43 -8.41 -5.11 -4.90
N ILE A 44 -7.98 -6.26 -5.44
CA ILE A 44 -7.91 -6.50 -6.89
C ILE A 44 -9.30 -6.62 -7.55
N SER A 45 -10.35 -6.89 -6.77
CA SER A 45 -11.73 -6.90 -7.30
C SER A 45 -12.22 -5.51 -7.66
N LEU A 46 -11.86 -4.48 -6.89
CA LEU A 46 -12.35 -3.13 -7.08
C LEU A 46 -11.62 -2.40 -8.21
N THR A 47 -10.37 -2.78 -8.49
CA THR A 47 -9.58 -2.21 -9.59
C THR A 47 -9.97 -2.75 -10.97
N GLY A 48 -10.84 -3.77 -11.03
CA GLY A 48 -11.18 -4.48 -12.26
C GLY A 48 -10.16 -5.53 -12.68
N VAL A 49 -8.99 -5.60 -12.03
CA VAL A 49 -7.93 -6.56 -12.37
C VAL A 49 -8.39 -8.00 -12.16
N LEU A 50 -9.13 -8.29 -11.07
CA LEU A 50 -9.69 -9.62 -10.87
C LEU A 50 -10.59 -10.02 -12.04
N ASN A 51 -11.44 -9.12 -12.53
CA ASN A 51 -12.36 -9.40 -13.63
C ASN A 51 -11.62 -9.72 -14.95
N ALA A 52 -10.39 -9.24 -15.12
CA ALA A 52 -9.57 -9.51 -16.30
C ALA A 52 -8.85 -10.87 -16.25
N ILE A 53 -8.89 -11.60 -15.11
CA ILE A 53 -8.12 -12.83 -14.91
C ILE A 53 -9.07 -14.03 -14.81
N GLY A 54 -8.94 -14.94 -15.79
CA GLY A 54 -9.68 -16.19 -15.82
C GLY A 54 -10.03 -16.61 -17.24
N THR A 55 -10.89 -17.62 -17.35
CA THR A 55 -11.42 -18.10 -18.63
C THR A 55 -12.71 -17.35 -18.96
N GLU A 56 -12.87 -16.94 -20.21
CA GLU A 56 -14.10 -16.31 -20.69
C GLU A 56 -15.33 -17.18 -20.40
N GLY A 57 -16.39 -16.56 -19.86
CA GLY A 57 -17.63 -17.25 -19.47
C GLY A 57 -17.56 -18.00 -18.14
N ALA A 58 -16.39 -18.10 -17.50
CA ALA A 58 -16.24 -18.61 -16.14
C ALA A 58 -16.17 -17.48 -15.12
N ARG A 59 -16.23 -17.82 -13.82
CA ARG A 59 -15.96 -16.84 -12.76
C ARG A 59 -14.47 -16.45 -12.76
N PRO A 60 -14.13 -15.21 -12.40
CA PRO A 60 -12.74 -14.81 -12.21
C PRO A 60 -11.95 -15.73 -11.28
N THR A 61 -10.70 -16.00 -11.64
CA THR A 61 -9.78 -16.81 -10.82
C THR A 61 -8.77 -15.90 -10.14
N PRO A 62 -8.74 -15.85 -8.79
CA PRO A 62 -7.74 -15.06 -8.08
C PRO A 62 -6.32 -15.56 -8.40
N PRO A 63 -5.41 -14.70 -8.87
CA PRO A 63 -4.03 -15.07 -9.21
C PRO A 63 -3.17 -15.24 -7.94
N LEU A 64 -3.59 -16.15 -7.06
CA LEU A 64 -3.09 -16.24 -5.68
C LEU A 64 -3.23 -14.86 -5.01
N ASN A 65 -2.18 -14.41 -4.31
CA ASN A 65 -2.04 -13.05 -3.83
C ASN A 65 -0.86 -12.31 -4.49
N LEU A 66 -0.49 -12.72 -5.71
CA LEU A 66 0.67 -12.18 -6.42
C LEU A 66 0.46 -10.76 -6.91
N VAL A 67 -0.78 -10.41 -7.27
CA VAL A 67 -1.08 -9.13 -7.89
C VAL A 67 -1.27 -8.04 -6.84
N GLY A 68 -2.09 -8.25 -5.82
CA GLY A 68 -2.34 -7.26 -4.78
C GLY A 68 -1.20 -7.21 -3.77
N ASP A 69 -1.05 -8.23 -2.93
CA ASP A 69 -0.13 -8.21 -1.78
C ASP A 69 1.33 -7.97 -2.22
N PHE A 70 1.74 -8.60 -3.33
CA PHE A 70 3.11 -8.47 -3.83
C PHE A 70 3.26 -7.35 -4.87
N GLY A 71 2.67 -7.53 -6.05
CA GLY A 71 2.80 -6.62 -7.19
C GLY A 71 2.41 -5.18 -6.87
N GLY A 72 1.17 -4.98 -6.40
CA GLY A 72 0.60 -3.67 -6.09
C GLY A 72 0.86 -3.19 -4.67
N GLY A 73 1.27 -4.09 -3.76
CA GLY A 73 1.47 -3.79 -2.35
C GLY A 73 2.94 -3.64 -2.00
N SER A 74 3.60 -4.77 -1.69
CA SER A 74 4.97 -4.76 -1.16
C SER A 74 6.00 -4.17 -2.11
N LEU A 75 5.89 -4.38 -3.43
CA LEU A 75 6.80 -3.76 -4.40
C LEU A 75 6.65 -2.24 -4.43
N TYR A 76 5.42 -1.70 -4.41
CA TYR A 76 5.19 -0.26 -4.34
C TYR A 76 5.68 0.34 -3.02
N LEU A 77 5.50 -0.36 -1.90
CA LEU A 77 6.05 0.05 -0.61
C LEU A 77 7.59 0.13 -0.65
N VAL A 78 8.24 -0.92 -1.16
CA VAL A 78 9.71 -0.97 -1.31
C VAL A 78 10.20 0.16 -2.20
N MET A 79 9.55 0.37 -3.36
CA MET A 79 9.91 1.46 -4.27
C MET A 79 9.72 2.83 -3.63
N GLY A 80 8.62 3.05 -2.90
CA GLY A 80 8.37 4.28 -2.16
C GLY A 80 9.43 4.53 -1.08
N VAL A 81 9.79 3.50 -0.30
CA VAL A 81 10.85 3.61 0.71
C VAL A 81 12.19 3.95 0.07
N LEU A 82 12.59 3.26 -1.00
CA LEU A 82 13.84 3.55 -1.70
C LEU A 82 13.86 4.97 -2.28
N ALA A 83 12.75 5.41 -2.88
CA ALA A 83 12.61 6.77 -3.40
C ALA A 83 12.71 7.83 -2.28
N ALA A 84 12.06 7.61 -1.14
CA ALA A 84 12.11 8.50 0.01
C ALA A 84 13.51 8.56 0.64
N LEU A 85 14.20 7.41 0.73
CA LEU A 85 15.59 7.36 1.20
C LEU A 85 16.51 8.14 0.25
N TYR A 86 16.32 8.01 -1.06
CA TYR A 86 17.08 8.74 -2.06
C TYR A 86 16.80 10.26 -2.04
N GLU A 87 15.54 10.66 -1.86
CA GLU A 87 15.13 12.06 -1.71
C GLU A 87 15.79 12.69 -0.48
N ARG A 88 15.78 11.97 0.65
CA ARG A 88 16.38 12.39 1.91
C ARG A 88 17.88 12.61 1.84
N GLU A 89 18.61 12.01 0.90
CA GLU A 89 20.04 12.30 0.71
C GLU A 89 20.28 13.75 0.27
N ARG A 90 19.30 14.38 -0.39
CA ARG A 90 19.39 15.78 -0.84
C ARG A 90 18.72 16.74 0.12
N SER A 91 17.51 16.42 0.57
CA SER A 91 16.71 17.31 1.40
C SER A 91 17.07 17.21 2.89
N GLY A 92 17.52 16.03 3.33
CA GLY A 92 17.64 15.70 4.76
C GLY A 92 16.29 15.45 5.44
N GLU A 93 15.17 15.52 4.71
CA GLU A 93 13.82 15.54 5.26
C GLU A 93 13.25 14.15 5.54
N ARG A 94 12.32 14.10 6.49
CA ARG A 94 11.48 12.92 6.78
C ARG A 94 10.27 12.86 5.86
N GLN A 95 9.69 11.67 5.75
CA GLN A 95 8.44 11.46 5.00
C GLN A 95 7.57 10.39 5.65
N VAL A 96 6.25 10.51 5.47
CA VAL A 96 5.28 9.45 5.75
C VAL A 96 4.80 8.93 4.40
N LEU A 97 4.95 7.63 4.17
CA LEU A 97 4.50 6.98 2.94
C LEU A 97 3.23 6.21 3.22
N ASP A 98 2.22 6.39 2.37
CA ASP A 98 1.03 5.55 2.30
C ASP A 98 1.05 4.75 1.00
N ALA A 99 1.23 3.43 1.11
CA ALA A 99 1.16 2.51 -0.02
C ALA A 99 -0.11 1.69 0.11
N ALA A 100 -1.13 2.05 -0.65
CA ALA A 100 -2.37 1.30 -0.74
C ALA A 100 -2.25 0.21 -1.81
N VAL A 101 -2.61 -1.04 -1.47
CA VAL A 101 -2.62 -2.15 -2.42
C VAL A 101 -3.56 -1.85 -3.59
N VAL A 102 -4.70 -1.20 -3.34
CA VAL A 102 -5.64 -0.79 -4.40
C VAL A 102 -4.99 0.19 -5.39
N ASP A 103 -4.18 1.15 -4.93
CA ASP A 103 -3.52 2.13 -5.79
C ASP A 103 -2.42 1.48 -6.64
N GLY A 104 -1.55 0.69 -6.00
CA GLY A 104 -0.49 0.00 -6.73
C GLY A 104 -1.04 -1.05 -7.69
N THR A 105 -2.13 -1.73 -7.33
CA THR A 105 -2.83 -2.64 -8.24
C THR A 105 -3.41 -1.89 -9.44
N CYS A 106 -4.10 -0.76 -9.22
CA CYS A 106 -4.62 0.09 -10.30
C CYS A 106 -3.49 0.55 -11.24
N SER A 107 -2.32 0.88 -10.70
CA SER A 107 -1.18 1.31 -11.49
C SER A 107 -0.55 0.19 -12.36
N LEU A 108 -0.84 -1.08 -12.07
CA LEU A 108 -0.39 -2.22 -12.88
C LEU A 108 -1.38 -2.59 -14.00
N ALA A 109 -2.59 -2.03 -13.98
CA ALA A 109 -3.70 -2.40 -14.86
C ALA A 109 -3.66 -1.71 -16.23
#